data_AF-A0A4Q8BHG6-F1
#
_entry.id   AF-A0A4Q8BHG6-F1
#
_cell.length_a   1.000
_cell.length_b   1.000
_cell.length_c   1.000
_cell.angle_alpha   90.00
_cell.angle_beta   90.00
_cell.angle_gamma   90.00
#
_symmetry.space_group_name_H-M   'P 1'
#
loop_
_entity.id
_entity.type
_entity.pdbx_description
1 polymer ?
#
loop_
_entity_poly.entity_id
_entity_poly.type
_entity_poly.pdbx_seq_one_letter_code
_entity_poly.pdbx_strand_id
1 'polypeptide(L)'
;MTIPNDTAGGYGIHVHRLLDEAFAGIEMTQDRQDLKEEMRANLVARVAELESTGVAPQAAARQATEELGDVRDILDGTGPEPDGAAPDWMAHRVRPDPMFLVRAVVLSALATAGLVVLVLAATLLDVPFIGQVAAVVAVALAAGAVTADALHQETTSNHPMPTGRALGYALGAVLALASLGAGWLYLSEGDLPWLVGGALTVVASVALFTYLGATQTNRHKEWVVRTQASHAQMGDRFTEDPAAAARFGLYVVTNWLLVLAAFVVLTLTVGWAWSWLAVLAGFVTMMLMIARMLFSPRP
;
A
#
# COMPACT_ATOMS: atom_id res chain seq x y z
N MET A 1 -58.03 -15.12 -23.65
CA MET A 1 -57.13 -15.59 -24.73
C MET A 1 -55.85 -16.05 -24.05
N THR A 2 -55.81 -17.32 -23.68
CA THR A 2 -54.77 -17.94 -22.86
C THR A 2 -53.75 -18.62 -23.78
N ILE A 3 -52.51 -18.14 -23.76
CA ILE A 3 -51.38 -18.75 -24.46
C ILE A 3 -51.05 -20.07 -23.76
N PRO A 4 -50.85 -21.20 -24.49
CA PRO A 4 -50.48 -22.47 -23.87
C PRO A 4 -49.07 -22.40 -23.27
N ASN A 5 -48.94 -22.81 -22.02
CA ASN A 5 -47.75 -22.67 -21.18
C ASN A 5 -46.75 -23.84 -21.33
N ASP A 6 -46.78 -24.56 -22.46
CA ASP A 6 -46.09 -25.85 -22.64
C ASP A 6 -44.72 -25.76 -23.35
N THR A 7 -44.30 -24.59 -23.82
CA THR A 7 -43.00 -24.46 -24.50
C THR A 7 -41.86 -24.27 -23.51
N ALA A 8 -42.04 -23.54 -22.40
CA ALA A 8 -40.95 -23.22 -21.46
C ALA A 8 -40.31 -24.45 -20.77
N GLY A 9 -41.06 -25.56 -20.59
CA GLY A 9 -40.57 -26.76 -19.91
C GLY A 9 -39.66 -27.66 -20.76
N GLY A 10 -39.78 -27.63 -22.09
CA GLY A 10 -39.01 -28.49 -22.99
C GLY A 10 -37.55 -28.04 -23.17
N TYR A 11 -37.29 -26.73 -23.14
CA TYR A 11 -35.97 -26.15 -23.35
C TYR A 11 -34.98 -26.44 -22.23
N GLY A 12 -35.44 -26.28 -20.98
CA GLY A 12 -34.62 -26.56 -19.80
C GLY A 12 -34.10 -28.00 -19.78
N ILE A 13 -34.90 -28.95 -20.27
CA ILE A 13 -34.55 -30.38 -20.33
C ILE A 13 -33.45 -30.62 -21.38
N HIS A 14 -33.51 -29.95 -22.54
CA HIS A 14 -32.49 -30.11 -23.58
C HIS A 14 -31.14 -29.49 -23.18
N VAL A 15 -31.16 -28.31 -22.55
CA VAL A 15 -29.94 -27.65 -22.02
C VAL A 15 -29.36 -28.45 -20.85
N HIS A 16 -30.21 -28.96 -19.94
CA HIS A 16 -29.76 -29.82 -18.84
C HIS A 16 -29.07 -31.08 -19.35
N ARG A 17 -29.68 -31.78 -20.31
CA ARG A 17 -29.11 -33.03 -20.84
C ARG A 17 -27.75 -32.81 -21.50
N LEU A 18 -27.58 -31.70 -22.23
CA LEU A 18 -26.32 -31.38 -22.90
C LEU A 18 -25.22 -30.99 -21.91
N LEU A 19 -25.54 -30.21 -20.87
CA LEU A 19 -24.58 -29.89 -19.81
C LEU A 19 -24.25 -31.11 -18.94
N ASP A 20 -25.21 -31.98 -18.65
CA ASP A 20 -24.96 -33.23 -17.92
C ASP A 20 -24.05 -34.18 -18.70
N GLU A 21 -24.18 -34.21 -20.04
CA GLU A 21 -23.32 -34.99 -20.93
C GLU A 21 -21.91 -34.39 -21.06
N ALA A 22 -21.78 -33.06 -21.08
CA ALA A 22 -20.49 -32.36 -21.09
C ALA A 22 -19.68 -32.58 -19.80
N PHE A 23 -20.36 -32.62 -18.64
CA PHE A 23 -19.75 -32.86 -17.33
C PHE A 23 -19.70 -34.36 -16.95
N ALA A 24 -20.12 -35.26 -17.84
CA ALA A 24 -20.11 -36.69 -17.57
C ALA A 24 -18.68 -37.24 -17.46
N GLY A 25 -18.37 -37.89 -16.33
CA GLY A 25 -17.05 -38.48 -16.06
C GLY A 25 -16.03 -37.50 -15.47
N ILE A 26 -16.43 -36.26 -15.15
CA ILE A 26 -15.59 -35.26 -14.49
C ILE A 26 -15.88 -35.26 -12.99
N GLU A 27 -14.83 -35.24 -12.16
CA GLU A 27 -14.99 -35.13 -10.70
C GLU A 27 -15.62 -33.78 -10.35
N MET A 28 -16.76 -33.83 -9.66
CA MET A 28 -17.56 -32.66 -9.38
C MET A 28 -17.16 -31.99 -8.06
N THR A 29 -16.32 -30.96 -8.15
CA THR A 29 -15.97 -30.06 -7.03
C THR A 29 -17.00 -28.93 -6.88
N GLN A 30 -16.94 -28.17 -5.79
CA GLN A 30 -17.85 -27.03 -5.57
C GLN A 30 -17.72 -25.98 -6.69
N ASP A 31 -16.49 -25.61 -7.06
CA ASP A 31 -16.24 -24.64 -8.13
C ASP A 31 -16.76 -25.11 -9.50
N ARG A 32 -16.69 -26.42 -9.77
CA ARG A 32 -17.24 -27.02 -11.00
C ARG A 32 -18.76 -27.08 -11.00
N GLN A 33 -19.39 -27.19 -9.83
CA GLN A 33 -20.85 -27.03 -9.71
C GLN A 33 -21.27 -25.60 -9.98
N ASP A 34 -20.57 -24.63 -9.40
CA ASP A 34 -20.86 -23.21 -9.58
C ASP A 34 -20.69 -22.82 -11.06
N LEU A 35 -19.59 -23.25 -11.69
CA LEU A 35 -19.37 -23.06 -13.13
C LEU A 35 -20.47 -23.69 -13.98
N LYS A 36 -20.93 -24.89 -13.63
CA LYS A 36 -22.03 -25.57 -14.33
C LYS A 36 -23.34 -24.77 -14.26
N GLU A 37 -23.65 -24.17 -13.11
CA GLU A 37 -24.83 -23.33 -12.94
C GLU A 37 -24.69 -21.97 -13.65
N GLU A 38 -23.50 -21.37 -13.67
CA GLU A 38 -23.24 -20.15 -14.45
C GLU A 38 -23.36 -20.39 -15.96
N MET A 39 -22.78 -21.48 -16.46
CA MET A 39 -22.89 -21.87 -17.88
C MET A 39 -24.34 -22.16 -18.25
N ARG A 40 -25.11 -22.77 -17.35
CA ARG A 40 -26.55 -22.98 -17.54
C ARG A 40 -27.29 -21.65 -17.68
N ALA A 41 -27.05 -20.70 -16.77
CA ALA A 41 -27.71 -19.41 -16.80
C ALA A 41 -27.41 -18.65 -18.11
N ASN A 42 -26.15 -18.65 -18.53
CA ASN A 42 -25.70 -18.00 -19.77
C ASN A 42 -26.28 -18.66 -21.03
N LEU A 43 -26.30 -20.01 -21.09
CA LEU A 43 -26.90 -20.73 -22.21
C LEU A 43 -28.40 -20.45 -22.33
N VAL A 44 -29.13 -20.46 -21.22
CA VAL A 44 -30.57 -20.16 -21.20
C VAL A 44 -30.83 -18.73 -21.70
N ALA A 45 -30.04 -17.76 -21.25
CA ALA A 45 -30.13 -16.38 -21.70
C ALA A 45 -29.84 -16.25 -23.21
N ARG A 46 -28.80 -16.93 -23.71
CA ARG A 46 -28.41 -16.89 -25.12
C ARG A 46 -29.45 -17.55 -26.04
N VAL A 47 -30.04 -18.67 -25.62
CA VAL A 47 -31.14 -19.31 -26.36
C VAL A 47 -32.35 -18.37 -26.46
N ALA A 48 -32.73 -17.72 -25.35
CA ALA A 48 -33.83 -16.76 -25.36
C ALA A 48 -33.56 -15.56 -26.30
N GLU A 49 -32.31 -15.09 -26.37
CA GLU A 49 -31.90 -14.06 -27.32
C GLU A 49 -32.05 -14.52 -28.77
N LEU A 50 -31.55 -15.71 -29.13
CA LEU A 50 -31.66 -16.26 -30.48
C LEU A 50 -33.13 -16.47 -30.90
N GLU A 51 -33.98 -16.95 -29.99
CA GLU A 51 -35.42 -17.06 -30.25
C GLU A 51 -36.09 -15.70 -30.47
N SER A 52 -35.66 -14.66 -29.74
CA SER A 52 -36.18 -13.30 -29.93
C SER A 52 -35.85 -12.74 -31.33
N THR A 53 -34.79 -13.25 -31.96
CA THR A 53 -34.41 -12.94 -33.35
C THR A 53 -35.09 -13.82 -34.41
N GLY A 54 -36.00 -14.69 -33.99
CA GLY A 54 -36.81 -15.54 -34.88
C GLY A 54 -36.20 -16.90 -35.20
N VAL A 55 -35.12 -17.30 -34.52
CA VAL A 55 -34.52 -18.63 -34.68
C VAL A 55 -35.43 -19.67 -34.03
N ALA A 56 -35.65 -20.79 -34.74
CA ALA A 56 -36.49 -21.85 -34.20
C ALA A 56 -35.89 -22.43 -32.91
N PRO A 57 -36.72 -22.68 -31.88
CA PRO A 57 -36.41 -23.38 -30.63
C PRO A 57 -35.21 -24.34 -30.60
N GLN A 58 -35.28 -25.40 -31.40
CA GLN A 58 -34.22 -26.43 -31.43
C GLN A 58 -32.95 -25.98 -32.14
N ALA A 59 -33.07 -25.04 -33.09
CA ALA A 59 -31.92 -24.47 -33.78
C ALA A 59 -31.18 -23.46 -32.87
N ALA A 60 -31.92 -22.67 -32.07
CA ALA A 60 -31.34 -21.75 -31.09
C ALA A 60 -30.52 -22.48 -30.02
N ALA A 61 -31.02 -23.61 -29.49
CA ALA A 61 -30.28 -24.43 -28.53
C ALA A 61 -29.00 -25.04 -29.12
N ARG A 62 -29.04 -25.53 -30.37
CA ARG A 62 -27.84 -26.07 -31.04
C ARG A 62 -26.82 -24.97 -31.31
N GLN A 63 -27.27 -23.85 -31.85
CA GLN A 63 -26.40 -22.71 -32.15
C GLN A 63 -25.76 -22.13 -30.89
N ALA A 64 -26.52 -21.95 -29.79
CA ALA A 64 -25.97 -21.49 -28.51
C ALA A 64 -24.91 -22.46 -27.94
N THR A 65 -25.05 -23.76 -28.20
CA THR A 65 -24.08 -24.78 -27.76
C THR A 65 -22.85 -24.80 -28.66
N GLU A 66 -23.02 -24.60 -29.98
CA GLU A 66 -21.90 -24.47 -30.93
C GLU A 66 -21.09 -23.18 -30.66
N GLU A 67 -21.74 -22.09 -30.28
CA GLU A 67 -21.10 -20.83 -29.87
C GLU A 67 -20.29 -20.98 -28.57
N LEU A 68 -20.65 -21.94 -27.70
CA LEU A 68 -19.96 -22.19 -26.44
C LEU A 68 -18.60 -22.92 -26.63
N GLY A 69 -18.41 -23.60 -27.75
CA GLY A 69 -17.18 -24.33 -28.06
C GLY A 69 -16.97 -25.61 -27.23
N ASP A 70 -15.74 -26.14 -27.20
CA ASP A 70 -15.42 -27.35 -26.45
C ASP A 70 -15.36 -27.05 -24.94
N VAL A 71 -16.41 -27.43 -24.23
CA VAL A 71 -16.52 -27.28 -22.76
C VAL A 71 -15.40 -28.03 -22.05
N ARG A 72 -14.83 -29.08 -22.65
CA ARG A 72 -13.70 -29.81 -22.05
C ARG A 72 -12.40 -29.01 -22.09
N ASP A 73 -12.18 -28.18 -23.11
CA ASP A 73 -11.04 -27.25 -23.13
C ASP A 73 -11.18 -26.18 -22.04
N ILE A 74 -12.42 -25.72 -21.76
CA ILE A 74 -12.73 -24.79 -20.66
C ILE A 74 -12.55 -25.48 -19.29
N LEU A 75 -12.88 -26.78 -19.21
CA LEU A 75 -12.73 -27.60 -18.02
C LEU A 75 -11.28 -28.04 -17.74
N ASP A 76 -10.47 -28.21 -18.78
CA ASP A 76 -9.03 -28.48 -18.66
C ASP A 76 -8.26 -27.20 -18.28
N GLY A 77 -8.77 -26.02 -18.68
CA GLY A 77 -8.37 -24.71 -18.13
C GLY A 77 -8.86 -24.45 -16.70
N THR A 78 -9.87 -25.20 -16.22
CA THR A 78 -10.35 -25.26 -14.83
C THR A 78 -10.04 -26.62 -14.18
N GLY A 79 -8.88 -27.19 -14.55
CA GLY A 79 -8.05 -27.87 -13.56
C GLY A 79 -7.79 -26.93 -12.38
N PRO A 80 -7.18 -27.37 -11.27
CA PRO A 80 -6.85 -26.47 -10.18
C PRO A 80 -5.80 -25.43 -10.64
N GLU A 81 -6.20 -24.43 -11.44
CA GLU A 81 -5.68 -23.09 -11.26
C GLU A 81 -6.02 -22.72 -9.81
N PRO A 82 -5.02 -22.40 -8.99
CA PRO A 82 -5.20 -22.16 -7.58
C PRO A 82 -5.88 -20.81 -7.36
N ASP A 83 -7.11 -20.64 -7.85
CA ASP A 83 -7.94 -19.52 -7.47
C ASP A 83 -8.41 -19.76 -6.04
N GLY A 84 -7.66 -19.13 -5.12
CA GLY A 84 -7.78 -19.33 -3.69
C GLY A 84 -6.46 -19.67 -2.99
N ALA A 85 -5.31 -19.63 -3.67
CA ALA A 85 -4.06 -19.45 -2.94
C ALA A 85 -4.15 -18.10 -2.22
N ALA A 86 -4.55 -18.12 -0.95
CA ALA A 86 -4.53 -16.96 -0.07
C ALA A 86 -3.22 -16.22 -0.37
N PRO A 87 -3.28 -14.95 -0.83
CA PRO A 87 -2.13 -14.30 -1.43
C PRO A 87 -0.93 -14.47 -0.49
N ASP A 88 0.25 -14.80 -1.01
CA ASP A 88 1.41 -15.36 -0.26
C ASP A 88 1.71 -14.63 1.08
N TRP A 89 1.37 -13.34 1.17
CA TRP A 89 1.42 -12.54 2.40
C TRP A 89 0.47 -12.98 3.53
N MET A 90 -0.68 -13.58 3.21
CA MET A 90 -1.63 -14.17 4.16
C MET A 90 -1.06 -15.43 4.80
N ALA A 91 -0.38 -16.28 4.02
CA ALA A 91 0.30 -17.47 4.54
C ALA A 91 1.46 -17.09 5.48
N HIS A 92 2.12 -15.96 5.22
CA HIS A 92 3.23 -15.45 6.03
C HIS A 92 2.85 -14.34 7.03
N ARG A 93 1.55 -14.12 7.25
CA ARG A 93 1.07 -13.01 8.08
C ARG A 93 1.47 -13.19 9.54
N VAL A 94 2.28 -12.28 10.04
CA VAL A 94 2.63 -12.21 11.47
C VAL A 94 1.67 -11.25 12.17
N ARG A 95 1.05 -11.70 13.27
CA ARG A 95 0.27 -10.83 14.14
C ARG A 95 1.21 -10.09 15.10
N PRO A 96 1.10 -8.77 15.23
CA PRO A 96 1.87 -8.03 16.23
C PRO A 96 1.58 -8.55 17.64
N ASP A 97 2.57 -8.44 18.53
CA ASP A 97 2.39 -8.77 19.94
C ASP A 97 1.35 -7.80 20.54
N PRO A 98 0.28 -8.29 21.22
CA PRO A 98 -0.66 -7.42 21.91
C PRO A 98 0.01 -6.48 22.92
N MET A 99 1.09 -6.91 23.57
CA MET A 99 1.85 -6.07 24.51
C MET A 99 2.54 -4.90 23.79
N PHE A 100 3.05 -5.13 22.57
CA PHE A 100 3.60 -4.06 21.73
C PHE A 100 2.54 -2.98 21.46
N LEU A 101 1.31 -3.39 21.11
CA LEU A 101 0.21 -2.44 20.85
C LEU A 101 -0.13 -1.62 22.10
N VAL A 102 -0.25 -2.27 23.26
CA VAL A 102 -0.54 -1.57 24.52
C VAL A 102 0.55 -0.56 24.86
N ARG A 103 1.84 -0.94 24.76
CA ARG A 103 2.96 -0.02 24.99
C ARG A 103 2.96 1.14 24.00
N ALA A 104 2.78 0.86 22.72
CA ALA A 104 2.74 1.88 21.69
C ALA A 104 1.62 2.90 21.94
N VAL A 105 0.43 2.45 22.34
CA VAL A 105 -0.71 3.33 22.66
C VAL A 105 -0.42 4.17 23.90
N VAL A 106 0.06 3.58 24.99
CA VAL A 106 0.37 4.30 26.24
C VAL A 106 1.47 5.33 26.02
N LEU A 107 2.55 4.96 25.31
CA LEU A 107 3.65 5.86 25.01
C LEU A 107 3.23 6.96 24.04
N SER A 108 2.42 6.65 23.01
CA SER A 108 1.88 7.67 22.11
C SER A 108 0.98 8.64 22.85
N ALA A 109 0.13 8.17 23.78
CA ALA A 109 -0.70 9.04 24.61
C ALA A 109 0.16 9.96 25.50
N LEU A 110 1.25 9.43 26.09
CA LEU A 110 2.21 10.22 26.86
C LEU A 110 2.90 11.29 25.99
N ALA A 111 3.32 10.93 24.78
CA ALA A 111 3.91 11.87 23.83
C ALA A 111 2.90 12.95 23.42
N THR A 112 1.65 12.57 23.13
CA THR A 112 0.58 13.52 22.82
C THR A 112 0.32 14.47 23.99
N ALA A 113 0.26 13.97 25.23
CA ALA A 113 0.09 14.81 26.41
C ALA A 113 1.24 15.82 26.56
N GLY A 114 2.49 15.39 26.35
CA GLY A 114 3.65 16.29 26.34
C GLY A 114 3.56 17.35 25.24
N LEU A 115 3.20 16.97 24.02
CA LEU A 115 2.98 17.93 22.92
C LEU A 115 1.87 18.93 23.25
N VAL A 116 0.76 18.49 23.85
CA VAL A 116 -0.32 19.38 24.28
C VAL A 116 0.21 20.40 25.29
N VAL A 117 1.01 19.99 26.28
CA VAL A 117 1.63 20.91 27.24
C VAL A 117 2.50 21.97 26.53
N LEU A 118 3.29 21.56 25.53
CA LEU A 118 4.12 22.50 24.75
C LEU A 118 3.27 23.47 23.91
N VAL A 119 2.17 23.00 23.31
CA VAL A 119 1.24 23.88 22.58
C VAL A 119 0.55 24.87 23.53
N LEU A 120 0.18 24.44 24.73
CA LEU A 120 -0.40 25.32 25.75
C LEU A 120 0.61 26.38 26.20
N ALA A 121 1.87 25.99 26.40
CA ALA A 121 2.97 26.90 26.70
C ALA A 121 3.22 27.93 25.58
N ALA A 122 2.98 27.54 24.33
CA ALA A 122 3.18 28.39 23.16
C ALA A 122 2.09 29.46 22.96
N THR A 123 0.94 29.31 23.60
CA THR A 123 -0.26 30.10 23.28
C THR A 123 -0.60 31.09 24.38
N LEU A 124 -1.30 30.65 25.44
CA LEU A 124 -1.94 31.56 26.40
C LEU A 124 -1.85 31.09 27.85
N LEU A 125 -1.17 29.97 28.13
CA LEU A 125 -0.98 29.48 29.50
C LEU A 125 0.49 29.63 29.91
N ASP A 126 0.69 30.24 31.08
CA ASP A 126 1.99 30.31 31.73
C ASP A 126 2.34 28.93 32.29
N VAL A 127 2.87 28.08 31.42
CA VAL A 127 3.38 26.76 31.79
C VAL A 127 4.77 26.96 32.39
N PRO A 128 5.00 26.55 33.65
CA PRO A 128 6.29 26.74 34.29
C PRO A 128 7.39 26.05 33.47
N PHE A 129 8.56 26.66 33.40
CA PHE A 129 9.69 26.17 32.60
C PHE A 129 10.00 24.68 32.83
N ILE A 130 9.99 24.23 34.10
CA ILE A 130 10.18 22.81 34.46
C ILE A 130 9.13 21.91 33.81
N GLY A 131 7.87 22.38 33.70
CA GLY A 131 6.80 21.67 33.01
C GLY A 131 7.06 21.54 31.51
N GLN A 132 7.62 22.56 30.87
CA GLN A 132 8.02 22.51 29.45
C GLN A 132 9.18 21.53 29.23
N VAL A 133 10.21 21.57 30.09
CA VAL A 133 11.33 20.61 30.05
C VAL A 133 10.82 19.18 30.22
N ALA A 134 9.94 18.93 31.20
CA ALA A 134 9.35 17.62 31.43
C ALA A 134 8.54 17.14 30.21
N ALA A 135 7.79 18.04 29.56
CA ALA A 135 7.04 17.74 28.35
C ALA A 135 7.97 17.36 27.17
N VAL A 136 9.05 18.11 26.94
CA VAL A 136 10.07 17.77 25.93
C VAL A 136 10.65 16.37 26.18
N VAL A 137 11.05 16.08 27.42
CA VAL A 137 11.62 14.79 27.79
C VAL A 137 10.61 13.66 27.60
N ALA A 138 9.35 13.86 28.00
CA ALA A 138 8.29 12.87 27.83
C ALA A 138 8.06 12.53 26.35
N VAL A 139 7.99 13.55 25.48
CA VAL A 139 7.85 13.36 24.02
C VAL A 139 9.03 12.60 23.46
N ALA A 140 10.25 13.04 23.76
CA ALA A 140 11.47 12.45 23.22
C ALA A 140 11.63 10.98 23.63
N LEU A 141 11.47 10.67 24.92
CA LEU A 141 11.59 9.30 25.44
C LEU A 141 10.49 8.39 24.93
N ALA A 142 9.23 8.86 24.89
CA ALA A 142 8.12 8.06 24.40
C ALA A 142 8.30 7.69 22.93
N ALA A 143 8.65 8.66 22.08
CA ALA A 143 8.91 8.40 20.66
C ALA A 143 10.13 7.50 20.44
N GLY A 144 11.19 7.67 21.23
CA GLY A 144 12.34 6.78 21.25
C GLY A 144 11.95 5.34 21.58
N ALA A 145 11.21 5.13 22.67
CA ALA A 145 10.74 3.82 23.10
C ALA A 145 9.84 3.16 22.03
N VAL A 146 8.90 3.91 21.44
CA VAL A 146 8.07 3.43 20.31
C VAL A 146 8.93 3.03 19.12
N THR A 147 9.99 3.79 18.82
CA THR A 147 10.91 3.46 17.73
C THR A 147 11.67 2.16 18.00
N ALA A 148 12.15 1.95 19.23
CA ALA A 148 12.83 0.72 19.63
C ALA A 148 11.90 -0.49 19.48
N ASP A 149 10.70 -0.39 20.07
CA ASP A 149 9.68 -1.43 20.07
C ASP A 149 9.25 -1.76 18.63
N ALA A 150 9.00 -0.75 17.80
CA ALA A 150 8.58 -0.95 16.41
C ALA A 150 9.66 -1.60 15.54
N LEU A 151 10.94 -1.32 15.79
CA LEU A 151 12.05 -1.93 15.06
C LEU A 151 12.35 -3.36 15.53
N HIS A 152 12.14 -3.64 16.82
CA HIS A 152 12.32 -4.96 17.39
C HIS A 152 11.13 -5.89 17.12
N GLN A 153 9.95 -5.34 16.85
CA GLN A 153 8.76 -6.11 16.50
C GLN A 153 8.96 -6.83 15.16
N GLU A 154 8.75 -8.15 15.16
CA GLU A 154 8.70 -8.92 13.92
C GLU A 154 7.46 -8.53 13.11
N THR A 155 7.66 -8.35 11.80
CA THR A 155 6.56 -8.05 10.87
C THR A 155 6.41 -9.17 9.84
N THR A 156 5.31 -9.13 9.09
CA THR A 156 5.06 -10.06 7.98
C THR A 156 6.23 -10.05 6.98
N SER A 157 6.87 -8.90 6.76
CA SER A 157 7.91 -8.73 5.72
C SER A 157 9.35 -8.68 6.22
N ASN A 158 9.60 -8.51 7.53
CA ASN A 158 10.93 -8.28 8.07
C ASN A 158 11.19 -9.11 9.33
N HIS A 159 12.43 -9.57 9.50
CA HIS A 159 12.93 -10.11 10.76
C HIS A 159 13.10 -8.99 11.81
N PRO A 160 12.98 -9.33 13.11
CA PRO A 160 13.14 -8.36 14.19
C PRO A 160 14.56 -7.77 14.20
N MET A 161 14.69 -6.47 14.42
CA MET A 161 16.00 -5.83 14.50
C MET A 161 16.74 -6.26 15.79
N PRO A 162 18.06 -6.54 15.74
CA PRO A 162 18.83 -6.81 16.94
C PRO A 162 18.71 -5.67 17.95
N THR A 163 18.53 -6.01 19.24
CA THR A 163 18.20 -5.06 20.31
C THR A 163 19.17 -3.88 20.37
N GLY A 164 20.48 -4.13 20.23
CA GLY A 164 21.49 -3.05 20.25
C GLY A 164 21.29 -2.02 19.13
N ARG A 165 20.90 -2.46 17.92
CA ARG A 165 20.63 -1.54 16.79
C ARG A 165 19.30 -0.83 16.96
N ALA A 166 18.26 -1.52 17.42
CA ALA A 166 16.95 -0.92 17.69
C ALA A 166 17.08 0.20 18.74
N LEU A 167 17.83 -0.05 19.82
CA LEU A 167 18.16 0.97 20.83
C LEU A 167 19.00 2.12 20.26
N GLY A 168 19.88 1.84 19.30
CA GLY A 168 20.61 2.89 18.57
C GLY A 168 19.68 3.84 17.82
N TYR A 169 18.71 3.31 17.06
CA TYR A 169 17.72 4.15 16.37
C TYR A 169 16.82 4.89 17.35
N ALA A 170 16.44 4.25 18.46
CA ALA A 170 15.68 4.87 19.53
C ALA A 170 16.44 6.06 20.15
N LEU A 171 17.72 5.89 20.45
CA LEU A 171 18.59 6.96 20.94
C LEU A 171 18.70 8.09 19.92
N GLY A 172 18.85 7.77 18.62
CA GLY A 172 18.83 8.76 17.55
C GLY A 172 17.53 9.57 17.54
N ALA A 173 16.38 8.92 17.68
CA ALA A 173 15.08 9.58 17.74
C ALA A 173 14.93 10.46 18.99
N VAL A 174 15.37 9.98 20.16
CA VAL A 174 15.40 10.77 21.40
C VAL A 174 16.26 12.02 21.21
N LEU A 175 17.47 11.89 20.68
CA LEU A 175 18.38 13.01 20.46
C LEU A 175 17.80 14.01 19.44
N ALA A 176 17.19 13.53 18.36
CA ALA A 176 16.52 14.39 17.38
C ALA A 176 15.40 15.21 18.04
N LEU A 177 14.50 14.58 18.79
CA LEU A 177 13.37 15.26 19.41
C LEU A 177 13.80 16.14 20.58
N ALA A 178 14.78 15.71 21.37
CA ALA A 178 15.39 16.52 22.42
C ALA A 178 16.04 17.78 21.82
N SER A 179 16.66 17.68 20.65
CA SER A 179 17.25 18.84 19.98
C SER A 179 16.21 19.86 19.52
N LEU A 180 15.07 19.40 19.00
CA LEU A 180 13.93 20.26 18.66
C LEU A 180 13.34 20.90 19.92
N GLY A 181 13.19 20.12 20.99
CA GLY A 181 12.74 20.62 22.29
C GLY A 181 13.70 21.60 22.93
N ALA A 182 15.01 21.42 22.78
CA ALA A 182 16.01 22.40 23.22
C ALA A 182 15.92 23.71 22.40
N GLY A 183 15.64 23.61 21.10
CA GLY A 183 15.30 24.76 20.26
C GLY A 183 14.05 25.49 20.76
N TRP A 184 13.00 24.76 21.13
CA TRP A 184 11.81 25.32 21.78
C TRP A 184 12.16 26.06 23.08
N LEU A 185 12.88 25.41 24.00
CA LEU A 185 13.27 26.01 25.29
C LEU A 185 14.15 27.26 25.13
N TYR A 186 15.05 27.27 24.13
CA TYR A 186 15.81 28.46 23.77
C TYR A 186 14.91 29.60 23.28
N LEU A 187 13.90 29.30 22.45
CA LEU A 187 12.95 30.31 22.00
C LEU A 187 12.07 30.85 23.14
N SER A 188 11.85 30.06 24.18
CA SER A 188 11.07 30.47 25.36
C SER A 188 11.84 31.38 26.33
N GLU A 189 13.09 31.04 26.67
CA GLU A 189 13.87 31.73 27.72
C GLU A 189 15.09 32.52 27.19
N GLY A 190 15.54 32.27 25.96
CA GLY A 190 16.73 32.91 25.37
C GLY A 190 18.07 32.37 25.88
N ASP A 191 18.06 31.32 26.70
CA ASP A 191 19.24 30.76 27.35
C ASP A 191 20.15 29.99 26.38
N LEU A 192 21.35 30.52 26.14
CA LEU A 192 22.36 29.97 25.23
C LEU A 192 22.71 28.47 25.46
N PRO A 193 22.74 27.92 26.69
CA PRO A 193 23.02 26.51 26.89
C PRO A 193 22.05 25.58 26.16
N TRP A 194 20.76 25.95 26.02
CA TRP A 194 19.78 25.15 25.27
C TRP A 194 20.07 25.14 23.78
N LEU A 195 20.49 26.28 23.22
CA LEU A 195 20.87 26.36 21.81
C LEU A 195 22.12 25.51 21.52
N VAL A 196 23.16 25.64 22.36
CA VAL A 196 24.42 24.90 22.20
C VAL A 196 24.20 23.40 22.41
N GLY A 197 23.50 23.01 23.49
CA GLY A 197 23.16 21.61 23.77
C GLY A 197 22.25 21.01 22.68
N GLY A 198 21.28 21.78 22.21
CA GLY A 198 20.42 21.43 21.07
C GLY A 198 21.23 21.17 19.80
N ALA A 199 22.13 22.08 19.42
CA ALA A 199 22.98 21.91 18.24
C ALA A 199 23.87 20.66 18.32
N LEU A 200 24.48 20.40 19.49
CA LEU A 200 25.30 19.19 19.70
C LEU A 200 24.47 17.91 19.60
N THR A 201 23.25 17.91 20.14
CA THR A 201 22.34 16.76 20.06
C THR A 201 21.80 16.53 18.64
N VAL A 202 21.58 17.58 17.83
CA VAL A 202 21.29 17.45 16.38
C VAL A 202 22.44 16.71 15.69
N VAL A 203 23.68 17.18 15.87
CA VAL A 203 24.85 16.59 15.21
C VAL A 203 25.03 15.12 15.61
N ALA A 204 24.88 14.82 16.90
CA ALA A 204 24.95 13.45 17.41
C ALA A 204 23.85 12.55 16.81
N SER A 205 22.61 13.07 16.72
CA SER A 205 21.48 12.36 16.11
C SER A 205 21.74 12.04 14.64
N VAL A 206 22.18 13.04 13.85
CA VAL A 206 22.48 12.87 12.42
C VAL A 206 23.62 11.87 12.22
N ALA A 207 24.70 11.98 13.00
CA ALA A 207 25.82 11.04 12.92
C ALA A 207 25.38 9.61 13.24
N LEU A 208 24.56 9.43 14.28
CA LEU A 208 24.06 8.12 14.70
C LEU A 208 23.12 7.50 13.66
N PHE A 209 22.14 8.26 13.14
CA PHE A 209 21.26 7.77 12.07
C PHE A 209 22.03 7.44 10.80
N THR A 210 23.01 8.26 10.43
CA THR A 210 23.86 8.01 9.26
C THR A 210 24.67 6.74 9.44
N TYR A 211 25.32 6.55 10.60
CA TYR A 211 26.07 5.34 10.90
C TYR A 211 25.19 4.09 10.89
N LEU A 212 24.02 4.14 11.54
CA LEU A 212 23.09 3.02 11.59
C LEU A 212 22.51 2.73 10.20
N GLY A 213 22.07 3.74 9.46
CA GLY A 213 21.57 3.58 8.10
C GLY A 213 22.61 2.99 7.15
N ALA A 214 23.84 3.49 7.18
CA ALA A 214 24.93 3.00 6.35
C ALA A 214 25.36 1.55 6.67
N THR A 215 25.20 1.13 7.92
CA THR A 215 25.53 -0.24 8.37
C THR A 215 24.33 -1.18 8.38
N GLN A 216 23.18 -0.75 7.87
CA GLN A 216 21.96 -1.55 7.88
C GLN A 216 22.03 -2.63 6.79
N THR A 217 21.89 -3.89 7.20
CA THR A 217 21.76 -5.03 6.28
C THR A 217 20.29 -5.29 5.94
N ASN A 218 20.05 -5.95 4.81
CA ASN A 218 18.71 -6.37 4.42
C ASN A 218 18.16 -7.37 5.46
N ARG A 219 16.98 -7.10 6.02
CA ARG A 219 16.29 -7.93 7.01
C ARG A 219 14.98 -8.53 6.47
N HIS A 220 14.72 -8.37 5.17
CA HIS A 220 13.55 -8.94 4.55
C HIS A 220 13.57 -10.47 4.63
N LYS A 221 12.39 -11.05 4.87
CA LYS A 221 12.22 -12.51 4.87
C LYS A 221 12.40 -13.07 3.47
N GLU A 222 12.81 -14.33 3.37
CA GLU A 222 13.09 -14.99 2.09
C GLU A 222 11.91 -14.92 1.11
N TRP A 223 10.68 -15.09 1.61
CA TRP A 223 9.48 -14.99 0.78
C TRP A 223 9.37 -13.60 0.14
N VAL A 224 9.59 -12.51 0.91
CA VAL A 224 9.57 -11.14 0.38
C VAL A 224 10.65 -10.94 -0.67
N VAL A 225 11.86 -11.44 -0.40
CA VAL A 225 12.98 -11.33 -1.35
C VAL A 225 12.65 -12.08 -2.64
N ARG A 226 12.03 -13.27 -2.54
CA ARG A 226 11.60 -14.07 -3.70
C ARG A 226 10.49 -13.38 -4.48
N THR A 227 9.49 -12.83 -3.80
CA THR A 227 8.41 -12.06 -4.43
C THR A 227 8.96 -10.79 -5.10
N GLN A 228 9.87 -10.07 -4.47
CA GLN A 228 10.54 -8.91 -5.08
C GLN A 228 11.37 -9.33 -6.31
N ALA A 229 12.09 -10.45 -6.23
CA ALA A 229 12.85 -10.98 -7.36
C ALA A 229 11.93 -11.40 -8.51
N SER A 230 10.76 -12.00 -8.24
CA SER A 230 9.79 -12.35 -9.28
C SER A 230 9.16 -11.12 -9.93
N HIS A 231 8.87 -10.05 -9.15
CA HIS A 231 8.39 -8.79 -9.70
C HIS A 231 9.46 -8.07 -10.53
N ALA A 232 10.73 -8.11 -10.10
CA ALA A 232 11.84 -7.59 -10.89
C ALA A 232 12.03 -8.34 -12.22
N GLN A 233 11.65 -9.63 -12.28
CA GLN A 233 11.67 -10.44 -13.50
C GLN A 233 10.50 -10.15 -14.45
N MET A 234 9.40 -9.54 -13.98
CA MET A 234 8.27 -9.15 -14.84
C MET A 234 8.61 -8.02 -15.82
N GLY A 235 9.84 -7.49 -15.78
CA GLY A 235 10.33 -6.46 -16.69
C GLY A 235 9.79 -5.08 -16.32
N ASP A 236 10.70 -4.13 -16.09
CA ASP A 236 10.35 -2.71 -16.05
C ASP A 236 10.53 -2.15 -17.47
N ARG A 237 9.58 -1.34 -17.95
CA ARG A 237 9.68 -0.64 -19.22
C ARG A 237 11.00 0.12 -19.37
N PHE A 238 11.57 0.60 -18.27
CA PHE A 238 12.87 1.29 -18.28
C PHE A 238 14.06 0.37 -18.56
N THR A 239 13.93 -0.92 -18.29
CA THR A 239 14.93 -1.94 -18.63
C THR A 239 14.78 -2.37 -20.09
N GLU A 240 13.55 -2.39 -20.61
CA GLU A 240 13.25 -2.71 -22.01
C GLU A 240 13.54 -1.54 -22.97
N ASP A 241 13.31 -0.30 -22.55
CA ASP A 241 13.55 0.94 -23.31
C ASP A 241 14.43 1.92 -22.51
N PRO A 242 15.77 1.87 -22.67
CA PRO A 242 16.70 2.77 -21.97
C PRO A 242 16.51 4.24 -22.37
N ALA A 243 15.94 4.52 -23.55
CA ALA A 243 15.65 5.89 -23.96
C ALA A 243 14.44 6.46 -23.20
N ALA A 244 13.42 5.65 -22.92
CA ALA A 244 12.32 6.03 -22.03
C ALA A 244 12.83 6.30 -20.61
N ALA A 245 13.75 5.49 -20.09
CA ALA A 245 14.36 5.69 -18.78
C ALA A 245 15.12 7.02 -18.69
N ALA A 246 15.92 7.34 -19.70
CA ALA A 246 16.65 8.61 -19.77
C ALA A 246 15.72 9.83 -19.83
N ARG A 247 14.63 9.76 -20.62
CA ARG A 247 13.61 10.83 -20.70
C ARG A 247 12.91 11.02 -19.36
N PHE A 248 12.53 9.94 -18.69
CA PHE A 248 11.94 9.99 -17.37
C PHE A 248 12.87 10.68 -16.37
N GLY A 249 14.14 10.26 -16.31
CA GLY A 249 15.14 10.89 -15.44
C GLY A 249 15.31 12.39 -15.70
N LEU A 250 15.37 12.80 -16.97
CA LEU A 250 15.45 14.21 -17.35
C LEU A 250 14.23 14.99 -16.88
N TYR A 251 13.02 14.46 -17.09
CA TYR A 251 11.79 15.10 -16.67
C TYR A 251 11.64 15.19 -15.15
N VAL A 252 12.07 14.17 -14.40
CA VAL A 252 12.12 14.22 -12.92
C VAL A 252 12.98 15.37 -12.45
N VAL A 253 14.21 15.48 -12.98
CA VAL A 253 15.16 16.54 -12.59
C VAL A 253 14.60 17.92 -12.96
N THR A 254 14.12 18.08 -14.18
CA THR A 254 13.52 19.35 -14.63
C THR A 254 12.32 19.74 -13.77
N ASN A 255 11.43 18.79 -13.45
CA ASN A 255 10.26 19.04 -12.59
C ASN A 255 10.69 19.56 -11.21
N TRP A 256 11.62 18.87 -10.55
CA TRP A 256 12.04 19.28 -9.20
C TRP A 256 12.84 20.58 -9.18
N LEU A 257 13.64 20.88 -10.21
CA LEU A 257 14.29 22.18 -10.34
C LEU A 257 13.27 23.32 -10.46
N LEU A 258 12.22 23.13 -11.28
CA LEU A 258 11.13 24.10 -11.41
C LEU A 258 10.37 24.29 -10.10
N VAL A 259 10.07 23.20 -9.39
CA VAL A 259 9.38 23.22 -8.10
C VAL A 259 10.18 23.98 -7.05
N LEU A 260 11.48 23.73 -6.93
CA LEU A 260 12.35 24.42 -5.98
C LEU A 260 12.47 25.91 -6.31
N ALA A 261 12.67 26.25 -7.59
CA ALA A 261 12.72 27.64 -8.03
C ALA A 261 11.40 28.37 -7.73
N ALA A 262 10.25 27.74 -8.04
CA ALA A 262 8.93 28.28 -7.74
C ALA A 262 8.70 28.43 -6.23
N PHE A 263 9.13 27.47 -5.41
CA PHE A 263 9.03 27.55 -3.95
C PHE A 263 9.79 28.74 -3.39
N VAL A 264 11.03 28.97 -3.84
CA VAL A 264 11.85 30.12 -3.42
C VAL A 264 11.17 31.42 -3.83
N VAL A 265 10.73 31.54 -5.09
CA VAL A 265 10.05 32.74 -5.60
C VAL A 265 8.77 33.01 -4.80
N LEU A 266 7.92 32.01 -4.56
CA LEU A 266 6.69 32.17 -3.78
C LEU A 266 6.97 32.54 -2.33
N THR A 267 8.01 31.94 -1.72
CA THR A 267 8.42 32.29 -0.35
C THR A 267 8.81 33.76 -0.25
N LEU A 268 9.53 34.29 -1.25
CA LEU A 268 9.96 35.69 -1.29
C LEU A 268 8.84 36.68 -1.64
N THR A 269 7.83 36.25 -2.40
CA THR A 269 6.80 37.16 -2.96
C THR A 269 5.46 37.13 -2.22
N VAL A 270 4.98 35.95 -1.86
CA VAL A 270 3.66 35.73 -1.23
C VAL A 270 3.81 35.29 0.23
N GLY A 271 4.99 34.80 0.60
CA GLY A 271 5.32 34.33 1.93
C GLY A 271 5.23 32.81 2.08
N TRP A 272 5.79 32.32 3.19
CA TRP A 272 5.93 30.89 3.49
C TRP A 272 4.60 30.12 3.50
N ALA A 273 3.49 30.77 3.89
CA ALA A 273 2.19 30.12 4.00
C ALA A 273 1.65 29.55 2.69
N TRP A 274 2.14 30.04 1.53
CA TRP A 274 1.66 29.63 0.21
C TRP A 274 2.72 28.93 -0.65
N SER A 275 3.99 28.96 -0.25
CA SER A 275 5.08 28.39 -1.05
C SER A 275 4.99 26.88 -1.20
N TRP A 276 4.41 26.17 -0.22
CA TRP A 276 4.20 24.72 -0.28
C TRP A 276 3.31 24.27 -1.44
N LEU A 277 2.49 25.16 -2.04
CA LEU A 277 1.70 24.85 -3.24
C LEU A 277 2.58 24.47 -4.44
N ALA A 278 3.81 25.03 -4.54
CA ALA A 278 4.76 24.62 -5.57
C ALA A 278 5.14 23.14 -5.43
N VAL A 279 5.35 22.68 -4.19
CA VAL A 279 5.69 21.27 -3.90
C VAL A 279 4.52 20.35 -4.26
N LEU A 280 3.29 20.76 -3.91
CA LEU A 280 2.09 20.01 -4.28
C LEU A 280 1.92 19.89 -5.80
N ALA A 281 2.08 20.99 -6.53
CA ALA A 281 2.01 21.00 -7.99
C ALA A 281 3.09 20.10 -8.63
N GLY A 282 4.31 20.13 -8.08
CA GLY A 282 5.40 19.25 -8.46
C GLY A 282 5.07 17.77 -8.28
N PHE A 283 4.44 17.44 -7.16
CA PHE A 283 4.01 16.08 -6.86
C PHE A 283 2.91 15.59 -7.82
N VAL A 284 1.90 16.41 -8.10
CA VAL A 284 0.84 16.08 -9.07
C VAL A 284 1.45 15.82 -10.45
N THR A 285 2.38 16.68 -10.88
CA THR A 285 3.07 16.54 -12.17
C THR A 285 3.88 15.25 -12.23
N MET A 286 4.57 14.90 -11.13
CA MET A 286 5.30 13.64 -11.00
C MET A 286 4.37 12.42 -11.15
N MET A 287 3.21 12.43 -10.47
CA MET A 287 2.26 11.32 -10.55
C MET A 287 1.71 11.14 -11.98
N LEU A 288 1.36 12.24 -12.65
CA LEU A 288 0.90 12.20 -14.05
C LEU A 288 1.98 11.67 -15.00
N MET A 289 3.23 12.09 -14.78
CA MET A 289 4.37 11.62 -15.57
C MET A 289 4.61 10.12 -15.39
N ILE A 290 4.60 9.62 -14.15
CA ILE A 290 4.72 8.18 -13.85
C ILE A 290 3.56 7.43 -14.52
N ALA A 291 2.32 7.89 -14.37
CA ALA A 291 1.16 7.24 -14.96
C ALA A 291 1.29 7.09 -16.49
N ARG A 292 1.72 8.17 -17.17
CA ARG A 292 1.90 8.21 -18.62
C ARG A 292 3.07 7.36 -19.10
N MET A 293 4.18 7.33 -18.36
CA MET A 293 5.42 6.69 -18.81
C MET A 293 5.48 5.21 -18.41
N LEU A 294 5.02 4.86 -17.21
CA LEU A 294 5.10 3.51 -16.68
C LEU A 294 3.95 2.61 -17.14
N PHE A 295 2.74 3.15 -17.34
CA PHE A 295 1.52 2.36 -17.60
C PHE A 295 0.84 2.63 -18.96
N SER A 296 1.54 3.22 -19.94
CA SER A 296 0.94 3.42 -21.26
C SER A 296 0.61 2.07 -21.91
N PRO A 297 -0.61 1.86 -22.45
CA PRO A 297 -0.98 0.63 -23.13
C PRO A 297 -0.02 0.31 -24.28
N ARG A 298 0.33 -0.97 -24.43
CA ARG A 298 1.04 -1.45 -25.63
C ARG A 298 0.09 -1.30 -26.83
N PRO A 299 0.53 -0.67 -27.95
CA PRO A 299 -0.25 -0.63 -29.18
C PRO A 299 -0.37 -2.01 -29.83
#